data_AF-A0A6N6MQP6-F1
#
_entry.id   AF-A0A6N6MQP6-F1
#
_cell.length_a   1.000
_cell.length_b   1.000
_cell.length_c   1.000
_cell.angle_alpha   90.00
_cell.angle_beta   90.00
_cell.angle_gamma   90.00
#
_symmetry.space_group_name_H-M   'P 1'
#
loop_
_entity.id
_entity.type
_entity.pdbx_description
1 polymer ?
#
loop_
_entity_poly.entity_id
_entity_poly.type
_entity_poly.pdbx_seq_one_letter_code
_entity_poly.pdbx_strand_id
1 'polypeptide(L)'
;MKGGALTAALVALLVTGALAQQPAPDEAIERGVGAFAATVRRGSLADVTRKIQECWEQLAHAPRDLQGAFYCAAFHFAAEEFDKRASSTFGAGQTISINDARVNARRALSAAGISPTSAAGIIELVRERSIAATSRHF
;
A
#
# COMPACT_ATOMS: atom_id res chain seq x y z
N MET A 1 19.77 -50.30 -11.40
CA MET A 1 19.62 -48.90 -11.85
C MET A 1 18.25 -48.36 -11.46
N LYS A 2 18.03 -47.90 -10.22
CA LYS A 2 16.83 -47.15 -9.80
C LYS A 2 17.23 -46.31 -8.58
N GLY A 3 17.27 -44.99 -8.72
CA GLY A 3 17.68 -44.11 -7.61
C GLY A 3 17.80 -42.62 -7.94
N GLY A 4 17.76 -42.22 -9.22
CA GLY A 4 17.91 -40.81 -9.62
C GLY A 4 16.61 -40.03 -9.85
N ALA A 5 15.45 -40.69 -9.92
CA ALA A 5 14.20 -40.03 -10.33
C ALA A 5 13.41 -39.39 -9.17
N LEU A 6 13.58 -39.86 -7.93
CA LEU A 6 12.80 -39.37 -6.78
C LEU A 6 13.32 -38.04 -6.22
N THR A 7 14.62 -37.78 -6.32
CA THR A 7 15.24 -36.56 -5.79
C THR A 7 14.96 -35.33 -6.66
N ALA A 8 14.89 -35.49 -7.99
CA ALA A 8 14.56 -34.39 -8.90
C ALA A 8 13.09 -33.91 -8.76
N ALA A 9 12.16 -34.84 -8.47
CA ALA A 9 10.76 -34.50 -8.25
C ALA A 9 10.53 -33.74 -6.93
N LEU A 10 11.31 -34.02 -5.88
CA LEU A 10 11.19 -33.31 -4.60
C LEU A 10 11.70 -31.87 -4.68
N VAL A 11 12.74 -31.60 -5.48
CA VAL A 11 13.30 -30.24 -5.63
C VAL A 11 12.35 -29.36 -6.45
N ALA A 12 11.66 -29.90 -7.46
CA ALA A 12 10.69 -29.15 -8.25
C ALA A 12 9.42 -28.74 -7.46
N LEU A 13 9.01 -29.55 -6.48
CA LEU A 13 7.86 -29.24 -5.61
C LEU A 13 8.15 -28.19 -4.52
N LEU A 14 9.42 -27.99 -4.14
CA LEU A 14 9.78 -27.01 -3.12
C LEU A 14 9.91 -25.57 -3.65
N VAL A 15 10.04 -25.39 -4.98
CA VAL A 15 10.23 -24.07 -5.58
C VAL A 15 8.91 -23.41 -5.99
N THR A 16 7.85 -24.19 -6.22
CA THR A 16 6.54 -23.66 -6.65
C THR A 16 5.65 -23.16 -5.49
N GLY A 17 6.01 -23.45 -4.23
CA GLY A 17 5.21 -23.06 -3.06
C GLY A 17 5.52 -21.69 -2.46
N ALA A 18 6.62 -21.03 -2.86
CA ALA A 18 7.07 -19.79 -2.22
C ALA A 18 6.56 -18.48 -2.87
N LEU A 19 5.89 -18.57 -4.03
CA LEU A 19 5.35 -17.41 -4.75
C LEU A 19 3.82 -17.27 -4.65
N ALA A 20 3.14 -18.19 -3.94
CA ALA A 20 1.70 -18.36 -4.07
C ALA A 20 0.82 -17.63 -3.04
N GLN A 21 1.38 -16.92 -2.05
CA GLN A 21 0.55 -16.29 -1.00
C GLN A 21 1.12 -14.95 -0.53
N GLN A 22 1.29 -14.01 -1.46
CA GLN A 22 1.08 -12.62 -1.08
C GLN A 22 -0.41 -12.34 -1.25
N PRO A 23 -1.12 -11.78 -0.25
CA PRO A 23 -2.48 -11.28 -0.46
C PRO A 23 -2.50 -10.44 -1.75
N ALA A 24 -3.56 -10.58 -2.55
CA ALA A 24 -3.64 -9.79 -3.78
C ALA A 24 -3.45 -8.30 -3.42
N PRO A 25 -2.66 -7.52 -4.19
CA PRO A 25 -2.46 -6.09 -3.94
C PRO A 25 -3.78 -5.35 -3.67
N ASP A 26 -4.85 -5.79 -4.33
CA ASP A 26 -6.22 -5.29 -4.13
C ASP A 26 -6.72 -5.42 -2.68
N GLU A 27 -6.43 -6.52 -1.97
CA GLU A 27 -6.86 -6.69 -0.57
C GLU A 27 -6.16 -5.68 0.36
N ALA A 28 -4.86 -5.45 0.18
CA ALA A 28 -4.15 -4.42 0.94
C ALA A 28 -4.66 -3.01 0.63
N ILE A 29 -5.00 -2.75 -0.64
CA ILE A 29 -5.60 -1.48 -1.06
C ILE A 29 -6.96 -1.28 -0.39
N GLU A 30 -7.89 -2.23 -0.49
CA GLU A 30 -9.21 -2.14 0.14
C GLU A 30 -9.10 -1.97 1.66
N ARG A 31 -8.19 -2.70 2.31
CA ARG A 31 -7.93 -2.52 3.76
C ARG A 31 -7.41 -1.12 4.07
N GLY A 32 -6.48 -0.59 3.28
CA GLY A 32 -5.93 0.76 3.45
C GLY A 32 -7.00 1.83 3.32
N VAL A 33 -7.83 1.76 2.27
CA VAL A 33 -8.94 2.69 2.05
C VAL A 33 -10.01 2.55 3.13
N GLY A 34 -10.38 1.32 3.52
CA GLY A 34 -11.33 1.07 4.60
C GLY A 34 -10.85 1.60 5.96
N ALA A 35 -9.55 1.47 6.24
CA ALA A 35 -8.94 2.04 7.45
C ALA A 35 -8.92 3.58 7.43
N PHE A 36 -8.68 4.19 6.27
CA PHE A 36 -8.85 5.63 6.08
C PHE A 36 -10.30 6.04 6.36
N ALA A 37 -11.27 5.36 5.74
CA ALA A 37 -12.68 5.66 5.89
C ALA A 37 -13.15 5.54 7.36
N ALA A 38 -12.67 4.52 8.08
CA ALA A 38 -12.94 4.37 9.50
C ALA A 38 -12.26 5.47 10.35
N THR A 39 -11.07 5.93 9.95
CA THR A 39 -10.33 6.98 10.66
C THR A 39 -11.01 8.33 10.52
N VAL A 40 -11.36 8.74 9.30
CA VAL A 40 -12.01 10.04 9.05
C VAL A 40 -13.42 10.11 9.64
N ARG A 41 -14.15 8.98 9.71
CA ARG A 41 -15.47 8.92 10.38
C ARG A 41 -15.40 9.10 11.91
N ARG A 42 -14.25 8.82 12.53
CA ARG A 42 -14.08 8.81 14.00
C ARG A 42 -13.20 9.93 14.53
N GLY A 43 -12.54 10.68 13.67
CA GLY A 43 -11.49 11.60 14.06
C GLY A 43 -11.35 12.81 13.15
N SER A 44 -10.27 13.55 13.37
CA SER A 44 -9.93 14.78 12.65
C SER A 44 -8.89 14.52 11.55
N LEU A 45 -8.60 15.50 10.69
CA LEU A 45 -7.49 15.41 9.73
C LEU A 45 -6.15 15.19 10.43
N ALA A 46 -5.95 15.76 11.62
CA ALA A 46 -4.73 15.54 12.40
C ALA A 46 -4.54 14.05 12.73
N ASP A 47 -5.61 13.31 12.99
CA ASP A 47 -5.55 11.86 13.21
C ASP A 47 -5.21 11.10 11.93
N VAL A 48 -5.74 11.54 10.79
CA VAL A 48 -5.40 10.98 9.47
C VAL A 48 -3.92 11.21 9.17
N THR A 49 -3.43 12.43 9.31
CA THR A 49 -2.02 12.79 9.07
C THR A 49 -1.08 12.03 10.01
N ARG A 50 -1.42 11.95 11.30
CA ARG A 50 -0.65 11.16 12.28
C ARG A 50 -0.62 9.69 11.89
N LYS A 51 -1.75 9.10 11.50
CA LYS A 51 -1.79 7.71 11.03
C LYS A 51 -0.98 7.47 9.76
N ILE A 52 -0.95 8.43 8.83
CA ILE A 52 -0.08 8.36 7.65
C ILE A 52 1.37 8.26 8.10
N GLN A 53 1.81 9.15 9.00
CA GLN A 53 3.18 9.15 9.54
C GLN A 53 3.50 7.83 10.24
N GLU A 54 2.65 7.38 11.16
CA GLU A 54 2.79 6.11 11.87
C GLU A 54 2.90 4.92 10.91
N CYS A 55 2.11 4.90 9.83
CA CYS A 55 2.15 3.82 8.84
C CYS A 55 3.53 3.73 8.16
N TRP A 56 4.06 4.88 7.71
CA TRP A 56 5.36 4.92 7.04
C TRP A 56 6.53 4.64 8.00
N GLU A 57 6.43 5.11 9.24
CA GLU A 57 7.41 4.80 10.29
C GLU A 57 7.45 3.30 10.61
N GLN A 58 6.29 2.67 10.79
CA GLN A 58 6.20 1.22 10.99
C GLN A 58 6.82 0.45 9.80
N LEU A 59 6.53 0.90 8.58
CA LEU A 59 7.05 0.27 7.38
C LEU A 59 8.58 0.43 7.24
N ALA A 60 9.16 1.52 7.75
CA ALA A 60 10.61 1.70 7.78
C ALA A 60 11.31 0.63 8.64
N HIS A 61 10.62 0.07 9.64
CA HIS A 61 11.08 -1.05 10.45
C HIS A 61 10.80 -2.43 9.83
N ALA A 62 10.04 -2.49 8.72
CA ALA A 62 9.69 -3.71 7.99
C ALA A 62 9.90 -3.55 6.46
N PRO A 63 11.14 -3.31 5.98
CA PRO A 63 11.42 -2.81 4.63
C PRO A 63 11.01 -3.75 3.48
N ARG A 64 10.72 -5.02 3.74
CA ARG A 64 10.28 -6.01 2.74
C ARG A 64 8.76 -6.27 2.76
N ASP A 65 8.02 -5.56 3.59
CA ASP A 65 6.57 -5.72 3.68
C ASP A 65 5.86 -5.01 2.52
N LEU A 66 5.73 -5.72 1.40
CA LEU A 66 5.00 -5.25 0.22
C LEU A 66 3.53 -4.98 0.51
N GLN A 67 2.91 -5.73 1.43
CA GLN A 67 1.51 -5.56 1.78
C GLN A 67 1.31 -4.28 2.61
N GLY A 68 2.19 -4.05 3.59
CA GLY A 68 2.27 -2.80 4.32
C GLY A 68 2.50 -1.59 3.40
N ALA A 69 3.36 -1.74 2.38
CA ALA A 69 3.58 -0.69 1.38
C ALA A 69 2.31 -0.34 0.59
N PHE A 70 1.56 -1.34 0.10
CA PHE A 70 0.29 -1.13 -0.59
C PHE A 70 -0.77 -0.53 0.33
N TYR A 71 -0.86 -1.03 1.57
CA TYR A 71 -1.78 -0.52 2.58
C TYR A 71 -1.52 0.96 2.90
N CYS A 72 -0.27 1.32 3.23
CA CYS A 72 0.09 2.70 3.57
C CYS A 72 -0.08 3.65 2.38
N ALA A 73 0.27 3.20 1.18
CA ALA A 73 0.05 3.97 -0.04
C ALA A 73 -1.45 4.20 -0.29
N ALA A 74 -2.27 3.17 -0.17
CA ALA A 74 -3.72 3.28 -0.38
C ALA A 74 -4.40 4.18 0.65
N PHE A 75 -4.03 4.06 1.92
CA PHE A 75 -4.50 4.96 2.98
C PHE A 75 -4.17 6.43 2.64
N HIS A 76 -2.93 6.70 2.25
CA HIS A 76 -2.46 8.06 1.94
C HIS A 76 -3.15 8.62 0.69
N PHE A 77 -3.29 7.83 -0.39
CA PHE A 77 -3.99 8.28 -1.61
C PHE A 77 -5.48 8.52 -1.38
N ALA A 78 -6.14 7.70 -0.55
CA ALA A 78 -7.54 7.92 -0.19
C ALA A 78 -7.70 9.22 0.61
N ALA A 79 -6.79 9.49 1.55
CA ALA A 79 -6.78 10.72 2.32
C ALA A 79 -6.55 11.96 1.44
N GLU A 80 -5.62 11.86 0.48
CA GLU A 80 -5.33 12.91 -0.49
C GLU A 80 -6.51 13.22 -1.42
N GLU A 81 -7.16 12.18 -1.94
CA GLU A 81 -8.35 12.31 -2.77
C GLU A 81 -9.53 12.92 -1.99
N PHE A 82 -9.71 12.50 -0.73
CA PHE A 82 -10.75 13.05 0.13
C PHE A 82 -10.48 14.53 0.46
N ASP A 83 -9.25 14.89 0.82
CA ASP A 83 -8.83 16.27 1.08
C ASP A 83 -9.12 17.19 -0.11
N LYS A 84 -8.78 16.73 -1.33
CA LYS A 84 -9.11 17.42 -2.59
C LYS A 84 -10.62 17.61 -2.79
N ARG A 85 -11.42 16.55 -2.64
CA ARG A 85 -12.88 16.59 -2.85
C ARG A 85 -13.59 17.42 -1.79
N ALA A 86 -13.10 17.42 -0.56
CA ALA A 86 -13.69 18.13 0.55
C ALA A 86 -13.56 19.65 0.46
N SER A 87 -12.78 20.18 -0.51
CA SER A 87 -12.60 21.56 -1.03
C SER A 87 -12.47 22.75 -0.04
N SER A 88 -12.77 22.57 1.25
CA SER A 88 -12.74 23.61 2.30
C SER A 88 -12.92 23.07 3.72
N THR A 89 -13.00 21.75 3.93
CA THR A 89 -13.46 21.19 5.23
C THR A 89 -12.33 21.06 6.28
N PHE A 90 -11.07 21.11 5.85
CA PHE A 90 -9.92 21.09 6.75
C PHE A 90 -9.20 22.44 6.66
N GLY A 91 -9.11 23.15 7.79
CA GLY A 91 -8.68 24.53 7.85
C GLY A 91 -7.34 24.81 7.16
N ALA A 92 -7.17 26.05 6.71
CA ALA A 92 -5.97 26.56 6.04
C ALA A 92 -4.69 26.24 6.85
N GLY A 93 -3.98 25.18 6.47
CA GLY A 93 -2.68 24.86 7.09
C GLY A 93 -2.22 23.40 6.98
N GLN A 94 -3.11 22.43 6.74
CA GLN A 94 -2.72 21.03 6.56
C GLN A 94 -3.28 20.49 5.24
N THR A 95 -2.40 20.27 4.27
CA THR A 95 -2.73 19.64 2.99
C THR A 95 -2.04 18.30 2.92
N ILE A 96 -2.76 17.26 2.52
CA ILE A 96 -2.16 15.94 2.32
C ILE A 96 -1.56 15.92 0.91
N SER A 97 -0.23 15.73 0.82
CA SER A 97 0.51 15.86 -0.44
C SER A 97 0.57 14.55 -1.22
N ILE A 98 0.06 14.56 -2.46
CA ILE A 98 0.24 13.44 -3.40
C ILE A 98 1.71 13.14 -3.68
N ASN A 99 2.58 14.14 -3.63
CA ASN A 99 4.01 13.95 -3.86
C ASN A 99 4.65 13.18 -2.70
N ASP A 100 4.23 13.44 -1.47
CA ASP A 100 4.73 12.72 -0.29
C ASP A 100 4.26 11.26 -0.33
N ALA A 101 3.01 11.01 -0.71
CA ALA A 101 2.49 9.67 -0.94
C ALA A 101 3.32 8.89 -1.96
N ARG A 102 3.63 9.52 -3.11
CA ARG A 102 4.47 8.92 -4.15
C ARG A 102 5.90 8.67 -3.69
N VAL A 103 6.53 9.62 -3.01
CA VAL A 103 7.91 9.50 -2.52
C VAL A 103 8.02 8.37 -1.50
N ASN A 104 7.11 8.31 -0.53
CA ASN A 104 7.12 7.27 0.49
C ASN A 104 6.80 5.89 -0.11
N ALA A 105 5.83 5.80 -1.02
CA ALA A 105 5.53 4.55 -1.72
C ALA A 105 6.72 4.07 -2.58
N ARG A 106 7.41 4.98 -3.30
CA ARG A 106 8.63 4.62 -4.04
C ARG A 106 9.72 4.08 -3.11
N ARG A 107 9.95 4.74 -1.98
CA ARG A 107 10.93 4.31 -0.97
C ARG A 107 10.59 2.92 -0.44
N ALA A 108 9.34 2.68 -0.10
CA ALA A 108 8.85 1.39 0.40
C ALA A 108 8.99 0.27 -0.64
N LEU A 109 8.54 0.51 -1.87
CA LEU A 109 8.65 -0.47 -2.95
C LEU A 109 10.12 -0.77 -3.31
N SER A 110 10.98 0.25 -3.31
CA SER A 110 12.42 0.09 -3.50
C SER A 110 13.06 -0.75 -2.38
N ALA A 111 12.70 -0.49 -1.12
CA ALA A 111 13.15 -1.27 0.03
C ALA A 111 12.72 -2.74 -0.06
N ALA A 112 11.57 -3.00 -0.69
CA ALA A 112 11.07 -4.34 -0.97
C ALA A 112 11.65 -4.98 -2.25
N GLY A 113 12.61 -4.32 -2.93
CA GLY A 113 13.32 -4.86 -4.09
C GLY A 113 12.65 -4.60 -5.44
N ILE A 114 11.64 -3.72 -5.50
CA ILE A 114 10.98 -3.33 -6.75
C ILE A 114 11.80 -2.27 -7.46
N SER A 115 12.05 -2.46 -8.76
CA SER A 115 12.80 -1.48 -9.57
C SER A 115 12.10 -0.11 -9.62
N PRO A 116 12.82 1.01 -9.75
CA PRO A 116 12.21 2.34 -9.83
C PRO A 116 11.16 2.47 -10.95
N THR A 117 11.42 1.85 -12.11
CA THR A 117 10.50 1.86 -13.26
C THR A 117 9.21 1.10 -12.95
N SER A 118 9.31 -0.10 -12.37
CA SER A 118 8.16 -0.89 -11.96
C SER A 118 7.39 -0.19 -10.83
N ALA A 119 8.10 0.42 -9.89
CA ALA A 119 7.50 1.13 -8.75
C ALA A 119 6.61 2.29 -9.21
N ALA A 120 7.02 3.05 -10.22
CA ALA A 120 6.20 4.14 -10.75
C ALA A 120 4.84 3.64 -11.28
N GLY A 121 4.84 2.57 -12.07
CA GLY A 121 3.60 1.97 -12.60
C GLY A 121 2.71 1.38 -11.51
N ILE A 122 3.31 0.69 -10.54
CA ILE A 122 2.60 0.12 -9.39
C ILE A 122 1.95 1.21 -8.53
N ILE A 123 2.64 2.33 -8.31
CA ILE A 123 2.11 3.43 -7.50
C ILE A 123 0.89 4.07 -8.16
N GLU A 124 0.92 4.30 -9.47
CA GLU A 124 -0.25 4.84 -10.17
C GLU A 124 -1.41 3.83 -10.19
N LEU A 125 -1.13 2.53 -10.33
CA LEU A 125 -2.15 1.48 -10.18
C LEU A 125 -2.81 1.53 -8.80
N VAL A 126 -2.00 1.58 -7.73
CA VAL A 126 -2.49 1.67 -6.34
C VAL A 126 -3.32 2.93 -6.17
N ARG A 127 -2.88 4.07 -6.71
CA ARG A 127 -3.60 5.34 -6.65
C ARG A 127 -4.97 5.24 -7.34
N GLU A 128 -5.03 4.78 -8.58
CA GLU A 128 -6.28 4.63 -9.33
C GLU A 128 -7.29 3.72 -8.60
N ARG A 129 -6.80 2.59 -8.09
CA ARG A 129 -7.60 1.64 -7.30
C ARG A 129 -8.07 2.25 -5.99
N SER A 130 -7.22 3.03 -5.33
CA SER A 130 -7.58 3.72 -4.08
C SER A 130 -8.65 4.78 -4.31
N ILE A 131 -8.57 5.55 -5.41
CA ILE A 131 -9.61 6.54 -5.78
C ILE A 131 -10.95 5.84 -6.07
N ALA A 132 -10.91 4.74 -6.84
CA ALA A 132 -12.10 3.95 -7.14
C ALA A 132 -12.72 3.35 -5.86
N ALA A 133 -11.90 2.85 -4.94
CA ALA A 133 -12.35 2.34 -3.65
C ALA A 133 -12.91 3.45 -2.74
N THR A 134 -12.24 4.60 -2.68
CA THR A 134 -12.69 5.75 -1.88
C THR A 134 -14.08 6.20 -2.31
N SER A 135 -14.34 6.23 -3.62
CA SER A 135 -15.65 6.59 -4.19
C SER A 135 -16.78 5.58 -3.90
N ARG A 136 -16.47 4.41 -3.35
CA ARG A 136 -17.48 3.46 -2.85
C ARG A 136 -17.76 3.63 -1.36
N HIS A 137 -16.84 4.26 -0.62
CA HIS A 137 -16.95 4.49 0.81
C HIS A 137 -17.61 5.83 1.18
N PHE A 138 -17.61 6.77 0.23
CA PHE A 138 -18.11 8.16 0.32
C PHE A 138 -18.86 8.51 -0.96
#